data_AF-A0A658NH13-F1
#
_entry.id   AF-A0A658NH13-F1
#
_cell.length_a   1.000
_cell.length_b   1.000
_cell.length_c   1.000
_cell.angle_alpha   90.00
_cell.angle_beta   90.00
_cell.angle_gamma   90.00
#
_symmetry.space_group_name_H-M   'P 1'
#
loop_
_entity.id
_entity.type
_entity.pdbx_description
1 polymer ?
#
loop_
_entity_poly.entity_id
_entity_poly.type
_entity_poly.pdbx_seq_one_letter_code
_entity_poly.pdbx_strand_id
1 'polypeptide(L)' 'QRALPLTVLQYRRDRLLVHSVAQLLAAHPAAAHTAEDVAAQLNTSVRTLHRQLKEEGVSLQRLKNEARCEHAVKLLLQTT' A
#
# COMPACT_ATOMS: atom_id res chain seq x y z
N GLN A 1 -25.67 14.18 32.61
CA GLN A 1 -25.07 13.97 31.28
C GLN A 1 -23.67 13.43 31.50
N ARG A 2 -23.44 12.13 31.27
CA ARG A 2 -22.11 11.50 31.44
C ARG A 2 -21.53 11.25 30.04
N ALA A 3 -20.46 11.96 29.70
CA ALA A 3 -19.71 11.70 28.48
C ALA A 3 -19.03 10.33 28.63
N LEU A 4 -19.30 9.42 27.69
CA LEU A 4 -18.62 8.13 27.62
C LEU A 4 -17.15 8.36 27.21
N PRO A 5 -16.18 7.77 27.89
CA PRO A 5 -14.78 7.85 27.48
C PRO A 5 -14.62 7.07 26.17
N LEU A 6 -14.36 7.77 25.07
CA LEU A 6 -13.88 7.15 23.84
C LEU A 6 -12.45 6.68 24.08
N THR A 7 -12.29 5.40 24.42
CA THR A 7 -10.98 4.76 24.43
C THR A 7 -10.50 4.66 22.99
N VAL A 8 -9.68 5.62 22.57
CA VAL A 8 -9.04 5.61 21.25
C VAL A 8 -7.98 4.52 21.26
N LEU A 9 -8.29 3.36 20.67
CA LEU A 9 -7.29 2.35 20.38
C LEU A 9 -6.27 2.98 19.41
N GLN A 10 -5.03 3.14 19.87
CA GLN A 10 -3.90 3.48 19.01
C GLN A 10 -3.77 2.37 17.96
N TYR A 11 -4.25 2.64 16.74
CA TYR A 11 -4.37 1.65 15.69
C TYR A 11 -2.98 1.22 15.20
N ARG A 12 -2.54 0.01 15.53
CA ARG A 12 -1.34 -0.63 14.92
C ARG A 12 -1.53 -1.04 13.44
N ARG A 13 -2.53 -0.49 12.75
CA ARG A 13 -2.81 -0.77 11.32
C ARG A 13 -1.75 -0.20 10.38
N ASP A 14 -1.00 0.77 10.88
CA ASP A 14 -0.04 1.58 10.18
C ASP A 14 1.10 0.77 9.53
N ARG A 15 1.69 -0.20 10.25
CA ARG A 15 2.74 -1.07 9.69
C ARG A 15 2.23 -2.13 8.74
N LEU A 16 1.00 -2.60 8.93
CA LEU A 16 0.40 -3.59 8.03
C LEU A 16 0.00 -2.98 6.69
N LEU A 17 -0.26 -1.66 6.65
CA LEU A 17 -0.64 -0.97 5.43
C LEU A 17 0.44 -1.05 4.35
N VAL A 18 1.73 -0.87 4.70
CA VAL A 18 2.85 -1.01 3.75
C VAL A 18 2.87 -2.41 3.14
N HIS A 19 2.74 -3.44 3.97
CA HIS A 19 2.74 -4.83 3.55
C HIS A 19 1.52 -5.14 2.66
N SER A 20 0.33 -4.65 3.01
CA SER A 20 -0.88 -4.79 2.20
C SER A 20 -0.75 -4.08 0.85
N VAL A 21 -0.15 -2.88 0.80
CA VAL A 21 0.14 -2.18 -0.46
C VAL A 21 1.10 -3.01 -1.32
N ALA A 22 2.19 -3.52 -0.76
CA ALA A 22 3.16 -4.32 -1.50
C ALA A 22 2.53 -5.61 -2.06
N GLN A 23 1.74 -6.32 -1.24
CA GLN A 23 1.01 -7.51 -1.67
C GLN A 23 0.01 -7.20 -2.79
N LEU A 24 -0.72 -6.08 -2.68
CA LEU A 24 -1.68 -5.67 -3.70
C LEU A 24 -0.98 -5.38 -5.04
N LEU A 25 0.16 -4.68 -5.00
CA LEU A 25 0.98 -4.37 -6.17
C LEU A 25 1.59 -5.63 -6.80
N ALA A 26 2.01 -6.60 -5.98
CA ALA A 26 2.55 -7.87 -6.47
C ALA A 26 1.48 -8.78 -7.07
N ALA A 27 0.25 -8.77 -6.52
CA ALA A 27 -0.86 -9.56 -7.03
C ALA A 27 -1.39 -9.01 -8.37
N HIS A 28 -1.40 -7.67 -8.53
CA HIS A 28 -1.94 -7.02 -9.72
C HIS A 28 -0.98 -5.96 -10.29
N PRO A 29 0.20 -6.36 -10.79
CA PRO A 29 1.20 -5.42 -11.30
C PRO A 29 0.70 -4.63 -12.51
N ALA A 30 -0.27 -5.18 -13.24
CA ALA A 30 -0.90 -4.57 -14.40
C ALA A 30 -2.12 -3.69 -14.06
N ALA A 31 -2.76 -3.82 -12.89
CA ALA A 31 -4.03 -3.12 -12.60
C ALA A 31 -3.89 -1.96 -11.59
N ALA A 32 -2.82 -1.93 -10.79
CA ALA A 32 -2.60 -0.85 -9.84
C ALA A 32 -1.97 0.39 -10.50
N HIS A 33 -2.78 1.12 -11.27
CA HIS A 33 -2.30 2.25 -12.06
C HIS A 33 -2.07 3.51 -11.22
N THR A 34 -2.88 3.76 -10.19
CA THR A 34 -2.87 5.03 -9.44
C THR A 34 -2.83 4.85 -7.92
N ALA A 35 -2.51 5.92 -7.19
CA ALA A 35 -2.52 5.90 -5.72
C ALA A 35 -3.96 5.80 -5.19
N GLU A 36 -4.89 6.38 -5.94
CA GLU A 36 -6.33 6.37 -5.74
C GLU A 36 -6.88 4.95 -5.76
N ASP A 37 -6.50 4.12 -6.75
CA ASP A 37 -6.94 2.73 -6.85
C ASP A 37 -6.46 1.88 -5.66
N VAL A 38 -5.21 2.08 -5.25
CA VAL A 38 -4.63 1.38 -4.09
C VAL A 38 -5.33 1.83 -2.80
N ALA A 39 -5.59 3.13 -2.68
CA ALA A 39 -6.29 3.69 -1.53
C ALA A 39 -7.74 3.18 -1.43
N ALA A 40 -8.46 3.11 -2.56
CA ALA A 40 -9.81 2.59 -2.64
C ALA A 40 -9.87 1.11 -2.24
N GLN A 41 -8.96 0.27 -2.73
CA GLN A 41 -8.91 -1.16 -2.38
C GLN A 41 -8.57 -1.40 -0.90
N LEU A 42 -7.78 -0.51 -0.30
CA LEU A 42 -7.43 -0.56 1.12
C LEU A 42 -8.41 0.22 2.03
N ASN A 43 -9.51 0.73 1.48
CA ASN A 43 -10.52 1.54 2.19
C ASN A 43 -9.89 2.71 2.97
N THR A 44 -8.87 3.34 2.39
CA THR A 44 -8.13 4.47 2.98
C THR A 44 -8.11 5.65 2.01
N SER A 45 -7.73 6.82 2.51
CA SER A 45 -7.52 7.99 1.66
C SER A 45 -6.09 8.03 1.14
N VAL A 46 -5.88 8.54 -0.08
CA VAL A 46 -4.53 8.73 -0.68
C VAL A 46 -3.60 9.51 0.25
N ARG A 47 -4.12 10.54 0.92
CA ARG A 47 -3.35 11.32 1.90
C ARG A 47 -2.85 10.46 3.07
N THR A 48 -3.73 9.64 3.64
CA THR A 48 -3.40 8.74 4.76
C THR A 48 -2.40 7.68 4.31
N LEU A 49 -2.60 7.11 3.11
CA LEU A 49 -1.67 6.17 2.50
C LEU A 49 -0.28 6.77 2.30
N HIS A 50 -0.17 7.97 1.72
CA HIS A 50 1.12 8.64 1.55
C HIS A 50 1.78 9.01 2.87
N ARG A 51 1.00 9.47 3.86
CA ARG A 51 1.52 9.76 5.20
C ARG A 51 2.10 8.48 5.81
N GLN A 52 1.34 7.39 5.74
CA GLN A 52 1.73 6.12 6.34
C GLN A 52 2.98 5.53 5.70
N LEU A 53 3.04 5.56 4.37
CA LEU A 53 4.22 5.12 3.63
C LEU A 53 5.44 5.98 4.01
N LYS A 54 5.27 7.30 4.10
CA LYS A 54 6.33 8.24 4.48
C LYS A 54 6.82 8.01 5.92
N GLU A 55 5.93 7.72 6.86
CA GLU A 55 6.26 7.39 8.25
C GLU A 55 7.12 6.12 8.35
N GLU A 56 6.89 5.17 7.45
CA GLU A 56 7.68 3.93 7.35
C GLU A 56 8.91 4.10 6.44
N GLY A 57 9.17 5.30 5.92
CA GLY A 57 10.34 5.59 5.07
C GLY A 57 10.23 5.06 3.64
N VAL A 58 9.04 4.63 3.21
CA VAL A 58 8.78 4.05 1.88
C VAL A 58 7.95 5.02 1.05
N SER A 59 8.13 5.01 -0.27
CA SER A 59 7.26 5.77 -1.20
C SER A 59 6.44 4.80 -2.03
N LEU A 60 5.20 5.19 -2.34
CA LEU A 60 4.35 4.41 -3.25
C LEU A 60 5.03 4.20 -4.61
N GLN A 61 5.73 5.22 -5.12
CA GLN A 61 6.45 5.10 -6.38
C GLN A 61 7.57 4.05 -6.31
N ARG A 62 8.28 3.96 -5.18
CA ARG A 62 9.31 2.94 -4.96
C ARG A 62 8.70 1.53 -5.02
N LEU A 63 7.60 1.31 -4.30
CA LEU A 63 6.88 0.04 -4.30
C LEU A 63 6.36 -0.35 -5.69
N LYS A 64 5.83 0.62 -6.45
CA LYS A 64 5.38 0.39 -7.84
C LYS A 64 6.53 0.01 -8.76
N ASN A 65 7.67 0.69 -8.64
CA ASN A 65 8.83 0.41 -9.48
C ASN A 65 9.39 -0.99 -9.20
N GLU A 66 9.47 -1.38 -7.93
CA GLU A 66 9.93 -2.71 -7.51
C GLU A 66 9.01 -3.81 -8.07
N ALA A 67 7.69 -3.67 -7.89
CA ALA A 67 6.72 -4.62 -8.45
C ALA A 67 6.80 -4.74 -9.99
N ARG A 68 7.01 -3.61 -10.70
CA ARG A 68 7.20 -3.64 -12.16
C ARG A 68 8.50 -4.32 -12.56
N CYS A 69 9.59 -4.07 -11.86
CA CYS A 69 10.88 -4.70 -12.12
C CYS A 69 10.79 -6.22 -11.91
N GLU A 70 10.24 -6.66 -10.78
CA GLU A 70 10.04 -8.09 -10.50
C GLU A 70 9.18 -8.76 -11.58
N HIS A 71 8.09 -8.11 -12.00
CA HIS A 71 7.24 -8.61 -13.07
C HIS A 71 7.99 -8.71 -14.41
N ALA A 72 8.75 -7.69 -14.79
CA ALA A 72 9.55 -7.70 -16.02
C ALA A 72 10.62 -8.81 -16.00
N VAL A 73 11.33 -8.98 -14.88
CA VAL A 73 12.29 -10.08 -14.70
C VAL A 73 11.60 -11.44 -14.86
N LYS A 74 10.42 -11.61 -14.26
CA LYS A 74 9.64 -12.85 -14.39
C LYS A 74 9.25 -13.12 -15.85
N LEU A 75 8.80 -12.10 -16.59
CA LEU A 75 8.46 -12.24 -18.00
C LEU A 75 9.68 -12.62 -18.84
N LEU A 76 10.84 -12.01 -18.57
CA LEU A 76 12.09 -12.35 -19.25
C LEU A 76 12.53 -13.80 -18.96
N LEU A 77 12.36 -14.28 -17.73
CA LEU A 77 12.68 -15.66 -17.37
C LEU A 77 11.69 -16.69 -17.95
N GLN A 78 10.48 -16.27 -18.29
CA GLN A 78 9.46 -17.15 -18.88
C GLN A 78 9.56 -17.24 -20.41
N THR A 79 10.26 -16.30 -21.06
CA THR A 79 10.39 -16.27 -22.53
C THR A 79 11.67 -16.92 -23.06
N THR A 80 12.60 -17.29 -22.18
CA THR A 80 13.85 -18.03 -22.48
C THR A 80 13.73 -19.48 -22.05
#